data_AF-A0A2V6A9A9-F1
#
_entry.id   AF-A0A2V6A9A9-F1
#
_cell.length_a   1.000
_cell.length_b   1.000
_cell.length_c   1.000
_cell.angle_alpha   90.00
_cell.angle_beta   90.00
_cell.angle_gamma   90.00
#
_symmetry.space_group_name_H-M   'P 1'
#
loop_
_entity.id
_entity.type
_entity.pdbx_description
1 polymer ?
#
loop_
_entity_poly.entity_id
_entity_poly.type
_entity_poly.pdbx_seq_one_letter_code
_entity_poly.pdbx_strand_id
1 'polypeptide(L)'
;DPADPKKGGSFEVIQEKKWDNTPEDELRHDVTDELAAYKLAQLPFPGVFGVFYQSDRPTKNALEKKWIESTREKTANATDLQLLQKTFDRMK
;
A
#
# COMPACT_ATOMS: atom_id res chain seq x y z
N ASP A 1 -14.99 -10.31 -32.78
CA ASP A 1 -13.66 -10.24 -32.15
C ASP A 1 -13.81 -9.65 -30.76
N PRO A 2 -13.80 -10.49 -29.71
CA PRO A 2 -13.92 -10.04 -28.32
C PRO A 2 -12.63 -9.41 -27.76
N ALA A 3 -11.58 -9.23 -28.57
CA ALA A 3 -10.28 -8.71 -28.14
C ALA A 3 -10.27 -7.23 -27.71
N ASP A 4 -11.34 -6.46 -27.97
CA ASP A 4 -11.47 -5.07 -27.52
C ASP A 4 -12.75 -4.87 -26.67
N PRO A 5 -12.65 -5.05 -25.35
CA PRO A 5 -13.78 -4.84 -24.42
C PRO A 5 -14.35 -3.42 -24.45
N LYS A 6 -13.59 -2.41 -24.91
CA LYS A 6 -14.04 -1.02 -24.97
C LYS A 6 -14.81 -0.68 -26.26
N LYS A 7 -14.86 -1.58 -27.24
CA LYS A 7 -15.55 -1.39 -28.54
C LYS A 7 -16.86 -2.18 -28.60
N GLY A 8 -17.73 -1.97 -27.62
CA GLY A 8 -19.06 -2.57 -27.56
C GLY A 8 -19.17 -3.88 -26.75
N GLY A 9 -18.14 -4.22 -25.96
CA GLY A 9 -18.22 -5.28 -24.95
C GLY A 9 -18.84 -4.77 -23.64
N SER A 10 -19.60 -5.60 -22.95
CA SER A 10 -20.06 -5.35 -21.57
C SER A 10 -18.92 -5.68 -20.59
N PHE A 11 -18.59 -4.77 -19.68
CA PHE A 11 -17.67 -5.04 -18.57
C PHE A 11 -18.38 -4.86 -17.23
N GLU A 12 -18.05 -5.73 -16.28
CA GLU A 12 -18.59 -5.69 -14.92
C GLU A 12 -17.67 -4.84 -14.03
N VAL A 13 -18.27 -3.98 -13.20
CA VAL A 13 -17.55 -3.07 -12.29
C VAL A 13 -17.72 -3.55 -10.85
N ILE A 14 -16.62 -3.65 -10.12
CA ILE A 14 -16.60 -3.99 -8.70
C ILE A 14 -17.46 -2.98 -7.93
N GLN A 15 -18.45 -3.49 -7.20
CA GLN A 15 -19.21 -2.68 -6.25
C GLN A 15 -18.40 -2.60 -4.95
N GLU A 16 -17.67 -1.51 -4.80
CA GLU A 16 -16.83 -1.25 -3.62
C GLU A 16 -17.68 -0.93 -2.40
N LYS A 17 -17.23 -1.40 -1.24
CA LYS A 17 -17.87 -1.11 0.04
C LYS A 17 -17.82 0.39 0.35
N LYS A 18 -18.99 0.96 0.65
CA LYS A 18 -19.20 2.39 0.91
C LYS A 18 -19.27 2.72 2.39
N TRP A 19 -19.38 1.71 3.27
CA TRP A 19 -19.48 1.86 4.72
C TRP A 19 -20.73 2.63 5.14
N ASP A 20 -21.82 2.45 4.39
CA ASP A 20 -23.10 3.12 4.62
C ASP A 20 -24.04 2.33 5.56
N ASN A 21 -23.59 1.17 6.08
CA ASN A 21 -24.33 0.25 6.96
C ASN A 21 -25.64 -0.27 6.37
N THR A 22 -25.76 -0.29 5.04
CA THR A 22 -26.89 -0.93 4.37
C THR A 22 -26.67 -2.44 4.25
N PRO A 23 -27.72 -3.27 4.23
CA PRO A 23 -27.59 -4.71 3.98
C PRO A 23 -26.86 -5.02 2.65
N GLU A 24 -27.03 -4.17 1.65
CA GLU A 24 -26.34 -4.30 0.37
C GLU A 24 -24.83 -4.04 0.49
N ASP A 25 -24.39 -3.20 1.43
CA ASP A 25 -22.98 -2.88 1.66
C ASP A 25 -22.21 -4.02 2.32
N GLU A 26 -22.89 -4.88 3.08
CA GLU A 26 -22.31 -6.12 3.59
C GLU A 26 -21.95 -7.09 2.46
N LEU A 27 -22.63 -6.99 1.32
CA LEU A 27 -22.39 -7.78 0.11
C LEU A 27 -21.39 -7.12 -0.86
N ARG A 28 -21.04 -5.85 -0.65
CA ARG A 28 -20.07 -5.12 -1.49
C ARG A 28 -18.64 -5.55 -1.16
N HIS A 29 -17.76 -5.43 -2.16
CA HIS A 29 -16.36 -5.82 -2.06
C HIS A 29 -15.61 -4.91 -1.07
N ASP A 30 -15.04 -5.52 -0.03
CA ASP A 30 -14.14 -4.84 0.89
C ASP A 30 -12.74 -4.77 0.29
N VAL A 31 -12.33 -3.57 -0.11
CA VAL A 31 -11.02 -3.32 -0.72
C VAL A 31 -9.86 -3.55 0.24
N THR A 32 -10.10 -3.75 1.54
CA THR A 32 -9.06 -4.06 2.52
C THR A 32 -8.86 -5.56 2.73
N ASP A 33 -9.74 -6.42 2.17
CA ASP A 33 -9.60 -7.87 2.21
C ASP A 33 -8.75 -8.38 1.03
N GLU A 34 -7.50 -8.73 1.34
CA GLU A 34 -6.53 -9.26 0.37
C GLU A 34 -6.98 -10.59 -0.25
N LEU A 35 -7.66 -11.47 0.49
CA LEU A 35 -8.13 -12.75 -0.05
C LEU A 35 -9.30 -12.55 -1.01
N ALA A 36 -10.21 -11.63 -0.71
CA ALA A 36 -11.29 -11.27 -1.62
C ALA A 36 -10.74 -10.64 -2.90
N ALA A 37 -9.73 -9.76 -2.79
CA ALA A 37 -9.05 -9.16 -3.93
C ALA A 37 -8.43 -10.22 -4.87
N TYR A 38 -7.75 -11.22 -4.31
CA TYR A 38 -7.17 -12.30 -5.12
C TYR A 38 -8.21 -13.14 -5.85
N LYS A 39 -9.38 -13.39 -5.25
CA LYS A 39 -10.47 -14.10 -5.92
C LYS A 39 -10.98 -13.34 -7.13
N LEU A 40 -11.18 -12.03 -7.00
CA LEU A 40 -11.58 -11.16 -8.12
C LEU A 40 -10.50 -11.14 -9.21
N ALA A 41 -9.22 -11.09 -8.83
CA ALA A 41 -8.10 -11.06 -9.76
C ALA A 41 -7.89 -12.38 -10.53
N GLN A 42 -8.41 -13.50 -10.01
CA GLN A 42 -8.35 -14.81 -10.67
C GLN A 42 -9.51 -15.04 -11.65
N LEU A 43 -10.46 -14.10 -11.76
CA LEU A 43 -11.56 -14.25 -12.70
C LEU A 43 -11.03 -14.33 -14.14
N PRO A 44 -11.53 -15.28 -14.95
CA PRO A 44 -11.14 -15.37 -16.36
C PRO A 44 -11.60 -14.13 -17.12
N PHE A 45 -10.97 -13.89 -18.28
CA PHE A 45 -11.39 -12.84 -19.21
C PHE A 45 -12.91 -12.92 -19.48
N PRO A 46 -13.65 -11.79 -19.49
CA PRO A 46 -13.17 -10.40 -19.46
C PRO A 46 -12.90 -9.81 -18.07
N GLY A 47 -13.11 -10.57 -16.99
CA GLY A 47 -12.88 -10.13 -15.61
C GLY A 47 -13.79 -8.98 -15.16
N VAL A 48 -13.38 -8.32 -14.07
CA VAL A 48 -14.06 -7.15 -13.48
C VAL A 48 -13.12 -5.96 -13.39
N PHE A 49 -13.67 -4.75 -13.28
CA PHE A 49 -12.91 -3.50 -13.21
C PHE A 49 -13.24 -2.72 -11.94
N GLY A 50 -12.26 -2.04 -11.35
CA GLY A 50 -12.45 -1.23 -10.13
C GLY A 50 -11.26 -1.38 -9.18
N VAL A 51 -11.43 -1.00 -7.92
CA VAL A 51 -10.42 -1.22 -6.88
C VAL A 51 -10.54 -2.64 -6.33
N PHE A 52 -9.50 -3.44 -6.54
CA PHE A 52 -9.41 -4.80 -6.01
C PHE A 52 -8.87 -4.79 -4.58
N TYR A 53 -7.81 -4.02 -4.33
CA TYR A 53 -7.18 -3.93 -3.02
C TYR A 53 -6.61 -2.53 -2.80
N GLN A 54 -6.88 -1.97 -1.63
CA GLN A 54 -6.34 -0.70 -1.18
C GLN A 54 -6.07 -0.80 0.33
N SER A 55 -4.84 -0.51 0.72
CA SER A 55 -4.45 -0.43 2.13
C SER A 55 -3.58 0.79 2.35
N ASP A 56 -3.78 1.48 3.47
CA ASP A 56 -2.92 2.57 3.89
C ASP A 56 -1.71 1.99 4.62
N ARG A 57 -0.59 1.86 3.90
CA ARG A 57 0.70 1.40 4.44
C ARG A 57 1.76 2.46 4.20
N PRO A 58 2.66 2.70 5.16
CA PRO A 58 3.72 3.68 4.99
C PRO A 58 4.59 3.34 3.79
N THR A 59 4.95 4.36 3.01
CA THR A 59 5.84 4.19 1.87
C THR A 59 7.25 3.83 2.34
N LYS A 60 8.03 3.21 1.44
CA LYS A 60 9.44 2.92 1.68
C LYS A 60 10.21 4.16 2.16
N ASN A 61 10.03 5.30 1.49
CA ASN A 61 10.73 6.54 1.85
C ASN A 61 10.35 7.04 3.25
N ALA A 62 9.08 6.90 3.64
CA ALA A 62 8.63 7.25 4.98
C ALA A 62 9.27 6.33 6.05
N LEU A 63 9.38 5.04 5.77
CA LEU A 63 10.05 4.07 6.65
C LEU A 63 11.55 4.35 6.78
N GLU A 64 12.25 4.63 5.67
CA GLU A 64 13.67 4.98 5.67
C GLU A 64 13.92 6.28 6.46
N LYS A 65 13.10 7.30 6.26
CA LYS A 65 13.19 8.56 7.00
C LYS A 65 13.04 8.33 8.50
N LYS A 66 12.02 7.57 8.93
CA LYS A 66 11.80 7.21 10.33
C LYS A 66 13.02 6.47 10.92
N TRP A 67 13.65 5.61 10.14
CA TRP A 67 14.83 4.87 10.59
C TRP A 67 16.05 5.78 10.76
N ILE A 68 16.25 6.73 9.83
CA ILE A 68 17.30 7.76 9.94
C ILE A 68 17.07 8.63 11.18
N GLU A 69 15.85 9.15 11.36
CA GLU A 69 15.48 10.00 12.50
C GLU A 69 15.73 9.27 13.83
N SER A 70 15.17 8.08 14.01
CA SER A 70 15.35 7.28 15.23
C SER A 70 16.81 6.88 15.51
N THR A 71 17.64 6.77 14.47
CA THR A 71 19.08 6.49 14.62
C THR A 71 19.86 7.74 15.02
N ARG A 72 19.52 8.90 14.43
CA ARG A 72 20.12 10.20 14.76
C ARG A 72 19.78 10.62 16.19
N GLU A 73 18.55 10.38 16.64
CA GLU A 73 18.12 10.62 18.03
C GLU A 73 19.02 9.89 19.05
N LYS A 74 19.39 8.63 18.78
CA LYS A 74 20.31 7.85 19.65
C LYS A 74 21.71 8.46 19.73
N THR A 75 22.09 9.25 18.73
CA THR A 75 23.35 9.99 18.71
C THR A 75 23.22 11.41 19.24
N ALA A 76 22.10 11.75 19.89
CA ALA A 76 21.78 13.11 20.31
C ALA A 76 21.86 14.13 19.16
N ASN A 77 21.52 13.69 17.94
CA ASN A 77 21.61 14.47 16.71
C ASN A 77 23.01 15.06 16.44
N ALA A 78 24.06 14.40 16.92
CA ALA A 78 25.43 14.78 16.62
C ALA A 78 25.69 14.80 15.12
N THR A 79 26.49 15.77 14.67
CA THR A 79 26.93 15.83 13.28
C THR A 79 27.88 14.66 12.97
N ASP A 80 28.02 14.32 11.70
CA ASP A 80 28.90 13.23 11.27
C ASP A 80 30.35 13.45 11.72
N LEU A 81 30.81 14.71 11.71
CA LEU A 81 32.13 15.09 12.18
C LEU A 81 32.28 14.86 13.69
N GLN A 82 31.28 15.22 14.50
CA GLN A 82 31.30 14.98 15.95
C GLN A 82 31.32 13.49 16.27
N LEU A 83 30.57 12.68 15.52
CA LEU A 83 30.58 11.22 15.65
C LEU A 83 31.93 10.60 15.29
N LEU A 84 32.56 11.10 14.23
CA LEU A 84 33.88 10.67 13.80
C LEU A 84 34.94 11.02 14.86
N GLN A 85 34.94 12.25 15.36
CA GLN A 85 35.86 12.71 16.40
C GLN A 85 35.71 11.87 17.69
N LYS A 86 34.48 11.64 18.16
CA LYS A 86 34.19 10.78 19.33
C LYS A 86 34.66 9.33 19.14
N THR A 87 34.78 8.86 17.91
CA THR A 87 35.30 7.52 17.60
C THR A 87 36.82 7.50 17.68
N PHE A 88 37.50 8.49 17.12
CA PHE A 88 38.96 8.63 17.26
C PHE A 88 39.40 8.84 18.70
N ASP A 89 38.66 9.62 19.49
CA ASP A 89 39.01 9.86 20.89
C ASP A 89 38.87 8.60 21.77
N ARG A 90 38.06 7.61 21.36
CA ARG A 90 37.95 6.32 22.05
C ARG A 90 39.11 5.36 21.77
N MET A 91 39.96 5.66 20.79
CA MET A 91 41.10 4.82 20.40
C MET A 91 42.43 5.27 21.03
N LYS A 92 42.41 6.35 21.82
CA LYS A 92 43.54 6.83 22.61
C LYS A 92 43.54 6.19 23.99
#